data_AF-A0A1A6GNH1-F1
#
_entry.id   AF-A0A1A6GNH1-F1
#
_cell.length_a   1.000
_cell.length_b   1.000
_cell.length_c   1.000
_cell.angle_alpha   90.00
_cell.angle_beta   90.00
_cell.angle_gamma   90.00
#
_symmetry.space_group_name_H-M   'P 1'
#
loop_
_entity.id
_entity.type
_entity.pdbx_description
1 polymer ?
#
loop_
_entity_poly.entity_id
_entity_poly.type
_entity_poly.pdbx_seq_one_letter_code
_entity_poly.pdbx_strand_id
1 'polypeptide(L)'
;MRSWLGSGGDTFASKVAATQDQYADASIGNVTGSNAVNVFLGIGVAWSIAAIYHAANGEQFRVSPGTLAFSVTLFTIFAFINVGVLLYRRRPEIGGELGGPRTAKLLTSCLFVLLWLLYIFFSSLEAYCHIKGF
;
A
#
# COMPACT_ATOMS: atom_id res chain seq x y z
N MET A 1 1.42 5.77 -24.25
CA MET A 1 0.29 6.33 -23.45
C MET A 1 -0.62 5.17 -23.01
N ARG A 2 -0.15 4.26 -22.13
CA ARG A 2 -0.91 3.03 -21.78
C ARG A 2 -0.48 2.41 -20.44
N SER A 3 -0.24 3.24 -19.42
CA SER A 3 0.11 2.77 -18.07
C SER A 3 -0.88 3.21 -16.97
N TRP A 4 -1.92 4.00 -17.30
CA TRP A 4 -2.87 4.57 -16.31
C TRP A 4 -4.19 3.80 -16.16
N LEU A 5 -4.39 2.67 -16.87
CA LEU A 5 -5.65 1.90 -16.83
C LEU A 5 -5.78 0.97 -15.62
N GLY A 6 -4.71 0.71 -14.86
CA GLY A 6 -4.74 -0.17 -13.69
C GLY A 6 -5.46 0.46 -12.48
N SER A 7 -5.00 1.63 -12.03
CA SER A 7 -5.54 2.28 -10.82
C SER A 7 -6.98 2.76 -10.99
N GLY A 8 -7.40 3.14 -12.20
CA GLY A 8 -8.78 3.52 -12.47
C GLY A 8 -9.75 2.35 -12.27
N GLY A 9 -9.44 1.19 -12.87
CA GLY A 9 -10.25 -0.03 -12.73
C GLY A 9 -10.37 -0.50 -11.29
N ASP A 10 -9.26 -0.52 -10.56
CA ASP A 10 -9.21 -0.92 -9.15
C ASP A 10 -10.03 0.04 -8.26
N THR A 11 -10.00 1.33 -8.56
CA THR A 11 -10.78 2.34 -7.84
C THR A 11 -12.28 2.16 -8.08
N PHE A 12 -12.69 1.92 -9.33
CA PHE A 12 -14.09 1.68 -9.67
C PHE A 12 -14.62 0.37 -9.08
N ALA A 13 -13.84 -0.71 -9.17
CA ALA A 13 -14.20 -2.00 -8.58
C ALA A 13 -14.33 -1.92 -7.05
N SER A 14 -13.42 -1.20 -6.39
CA SER A 14 -13.44 -1.02 -4.93
C SER A 14 -14.58 -0.12 -4.47
N LYS A 15 -14.91 0.94 -5.24
CA LYS A 15 -16.08 1.79 -4.97
C LYS A 15 -17.39 0.99 -5.07
N VAL A 16 -17.52 0.14 -6.09
CA VAL A 16 -18.71 -0.72 -6.25
C VAL A 16 -18.81 -1.71 -5.09
N ALA A 17 -17.73 -2.40 -4.73
CA ALA A 17 -17.68 -3.30 -3.58
C ALA A 17 -18.01 -2.58 -2.24
N ALA A 18 -17.53 -1.36 -2.04
CA ALA A 18 -17.82 -0.56 -0.85
C ALA A 18 -19.27 -0.08 -0.76
N THR A 19 -19.94 0.12 -1.90
CA THR A 19 -21.32 0.62 -1.95
C THR A 19 -22.34 -0.51 -1.76
N GLN A 20 -21.96 -1.76 -2.07
CA GLN A 20 -22.83 -2.92 -1.99
C GLN A 20 -22.71 -3.71 -0.67
N ASP A 21 -21.72 -3.41 0.17
CA ASP A 21 -21.50 -4.07 1.47
C ASP A 21 -21.66 -3.08 2.63
N GLN A 22 -22.46 -3.43 3.63
CA GLN A 22 -22.75 -2.61 4.81
C GLN A 22 -21.49 -2.31 5.65
N TYR A 23 -20.50 -3.21 5.63
CA TYR A 23 -19.24 -3.02 6.36
C TYR A 23 -18.09 -2.58 5.45
N ALA A 24 -18.29 -2.52 4.13
CA ALA A 24 -17.28 -2.14 3.13
C ALA A 24 -15.97 -2.96 3.18
N ASP A 25 -15.97 -4.11 3.86
CA ASP A 25 -14.80 -4.96 4.06
C ASP A 25 -14.32 -5.54 2.72
N ALA A 26 -15.26 -5.84 1.81
CA ALA A 26 -14.97 -6.28 0.45
C ALA A 26 -14.11 -5.29 -0.35
N SER A 27 -14.22 -3.99 -0.07
CA SER A 27 -13.44 -2.97 -0.78
C SER A 27 -11.97 -2.94 -0.38
N ILE A 28 -11.66 -3.21 0.89
CA ILE A 28 -10.27 -3.33 1.38
C ILE A 28 -9.59 -4.52 0.71
N GLY A 29 -10.29 -5.65 0.63
CA GLY A 29 -9.82 -6.86 -0.04
C GLY A 29 -9.53 -6.63 -1.52
N ASN A 30 -10.40 -5.92 -2.23
CA ASN A 30 -10.19 -5.60 -3.65
C ASN A 30 -8.97 -4.68 -3.87
N VAL A 31 -8.87 -3.55 -3.15
CA VAL A 31 -7.72 -2.63 -3.29
C VAL A 31 -6.41 -3.31 -2.92
N THR A 32 -6.41 -4.09 -1.83
CA THR A 32 -5.21 -4.75 -1.34
C THR A 32 -4.79 -5.88 -2.27
N GLY A 33 -5.76 -6.68 -2.75
CA GLY A 33 -5.52 -7.80 -3.66
C GLY A 33 -4.98 -7.37 -5.02
N SER A 34 -5.56 -6.33 -5.64
CA SER A 34 -5.10 -5.85 -6.94
C SER A 34 -3.70 -5.22 -6.85
N ASN A 35 -3.42 -4.47 -5.78
CA ASN A 35 -2.10 -3.91 -5.54
C ASN A 35 -1.06 -4.99 -5.20
N ALA A 36 -1.43 -6.03 -4.44
CA ALA A 36 -0.54 -7.15 -4.17
C ALA A 36 -0.13 -7.86 -5.46
N VAL A 37 -1.09 -8.11 -6.37
CA VAL A 37 -0.79 -8.67 -7.69
C VAL A 37 0.16 -7.77 -8.48
N ASN A 38 -0.07 -6.46 -8.50
CA ASN A 38 0.82 -5.52 -9.21
C ASN A 38 2.26 -5.55 -8.67
N VAL A 39 2.44 -5.68 -7.35
CA VAL A 39 3.77 -5.73 -6.73
C VAL A 39 4.42 -7.11 -6.91
N PHE A 40 3.74 -8.20 -6.57
CA PHE A 40 4.31 -9.54 -6.61
C PHE A 40 4.46 -10.07 -8.03
N LEU A 41 3.42 -9.96 -8.87
CA LEU A 41 3.48 -10.44 -10.25
C LEU A 41 4.13 -9.42 -11.18
N GLY A 42 3.96 -8.12 -10.95
CA GLY A 42 4.60 -7.09 -11.78
C GLY A 42 6.09 -6.95 -11.50
N ILE A 43 6.44 -6.54 -10.28
CA ILE A 43 7.84 -6.24 -9.90
C ILE A 43 8.58 -7.53 -9.51
N GLY A 44 7.95 -8.40 -8.73
CA GLY A 44 8.59 -9.61 -8.19
C GLY A 44 9.01 -10.62 -9.26
N VAL A 45 8.17 -10.88 -10.25
CA VAL A 45 8.51 -11.79 -11.36
C VAL A 45 9.62 -11.21 -12.22
N ALA A 46 9.57 -9.91 -12.54
CA ALA A 46 10.61 -9.24 -13.32
C ALA A 46 11.99 -9.33 -12.64
N TRP A 47 12.04 -9.07 -11.32
CA TRP A 47 13.27 -9.21 -10.53
C TRP A 47 13.76 -10.66 -10.45
N SER A 48 12.85 -11.63 -10.32
CA SER A 48 13.22 -13.05 -10.28
C SER A 48 13.83 -13.52 -11.60
N ILE A 49 13.24 -13.11 -12.74
CA ILE A 49 13.79 -13.42 -14.07
C ILE A 49 15.18 -12.80 -14.23
N ALA A 50 15.35 -11.53 -13.85
CA ALA A 50 16.65 -10.85 -13.93
C ALA A 50 17.70 -11.55 -13.06
N ALA A 51 17.36 -11.94 -11.83
CA ALA A 51 18.26 -12.68 -10.95
C ALA A 51 18.67 -14.04 -11.53
N ILE A 52 17.72 -14.80 -12.09
CA ILE A 52 17.99 -16.09 -12.74
C ILE A 52 18.87 -15.92 -13.98
N TYR A 53 18.61 -14.90 -14.80
CA TYR A 53 19.40 -14.62 -16.00
C TYR A 53 20.86 -14.30 -15.65
N HIS A 54 21.11 -13.42 -14.67
CA HIS A 54 22.48 -13.13 -14.25
C HIS A 54 23.15 -14.35 -13.62
N ALA A 55 22.43 -15.13 -12.78
CA ALA A 55 22.96 -16.36 -12.21
C ALA A 55 23.34 -17.40 -13.29
N ALA A 56 22.54 -17.53 -14.36
CA ALA A 56 22.81 -18.42 -15.47
C ALA A 56 24.02 -17.99 -16.32
N ASN A 57 24.31 -16.69 -16.39
CA ASN A 57 25.48 -16.15 -17.09
C ASN A 57 26.73 -16.03 -16.20
N GLY A 58 26.66 -16.50 -14.95
CA GLY A 58 27.77 -16.41 -13.99
C GLY A 58 28.02 -15.00 -13.45
N GLU A 59 27.09 -14.08 -13.64
CA GLU A 59 27.17 -12.70 -13.16
C GLU A 59 26.40 -12.51 -11.85
N GLN A 60 26.83 -11.53 -11.04
CA GLN A 60 26.09 -11.15 -9.85
C GLN A 60 25.02 -10.12 -10.19
N PHE A 61 23.77 -10.39 -9.81
CA PHE A 61 22.67 -9.43 -9.91
C PHE A 61 22.84 -8.31 -8.87
N ARG A 62 23.49 -7.22 -9.27
CA ARG A 62 23.69 -6.02 -8.43
C ARG A 62 22.70 -4.94 -8.81
N VAL A 63 21.77 -4.64 -7.91
CA VAL A 63 20.83 -3.53 -8.05
C VAL A 63 21.06 -2.53 -6.93
N SER A 64 21.26 -1.26 -7.26
CA SER A 64 21.31 -0.19 -6.26
C SER A 64 19.89 0.08 -5.77
N PRO A 65 19.59 -0.09 -4.47
CA PRO A 65 18.25 0.10 -3.94
C PRO A 65 17.80 1.56 -3.94
N GLY A 66 18.72 2.53 -4.05
CA GLY A 66 18.39 3.97 -4.06
C GLY A 66 17.47 4.36 -2.90
N THR A 67 16.43 5.14 -3.22
CA THR A 67 15.40 5.63 -2.27
C THR A 67 14.34 4.58 -1.92
N LEU A 68 14.40 3.40 -2.54
CA LEU A 68 13.40 2.34 -2.40
C LEU A 68 13.40 1.77 -0.98
N ALA A 69 14.59 1.53 -0.41
CA ALA A 69 14.72 0.95 0.93
C ALA A 69 14.10 1.83 2.01
N PHE A 70 14.35 3.14 1.94
CA PHE A 70 13.76 4.13 2.83
C PHE A 70 12.23 4.18 2.69
N SER A 71 11.74 4.32 1.45
CA SER A 71 10.31 4.43 1.18
C SER A 71 9.53 3.16 1.58
N VAL A 72 10.07 1.98 1.29
CA VAL A 72 9.45 0.69 1.66
C VAL A 72 9.40 0.55 3.18
N THR A 73 10.48 0.88 3.89
CA THR A 73 10.51 0.79 5.37
C THR A 73 9.47 1.71 6.00
N LEU A 74 9.40 2.96 5.55
CA LEU A 74 8.42 3.93 6.04
C LEU A 74 6.98 3.47 5.76
N PHE A 75 6.73 2.98 4.54
CA PHE A 75 5.44 2.40 4.17
C PHE A 75 5.05 1.22 5.07
N THR A 76 5.98 0.31 5.36
CA THR A 76 5.73 -0.86 6.22
C THR A 76 5.37 -0.45 7.65
N ILE A 77 6.07 0.52 8.24
CA ILE A 77 5.76 1.02 9.59
C ILE A 77 4.33 1.59 9.63
N PHE A 78 3.97 2.45 8.68
CA PHE A 78 2.63 3.03 8.64
C PHE A 78 1.55 1.99 8.30
N ALA A 79 1.88 0.98 7.48
CA ALA A 79 0.98 -0.13 7.20
C ALA A 79 0.67 -0.92 8.49
N PHE A 80 1.65 -1.20 9.35
CA PHE A 80 1.39 -1.84 10.64
C PHE A 80 0.50 -1.01 11.55
N ILE A 81 0.68 0.31 11.59
CA ILE A 81 -0.20 1.22 12.33
C ILE A 81 -1.62 1.17 11.78
N ASN A 82 -1.79 1.27 10.46
CA ASN A 82 -3.10 1.22 9.80
C ASN A 82 -3.82 -0.12 10.05
N VAL A 83 -3.13 -1.23 9.89
CA VAL A 83 -3.67 -2.58 10.18
C VAL A 83 -4.00 -2.71 11.66
N GLY A 84 -3.15 -2.23 12.56
CA GLY A 84 -3.42 -2.22 14.00
C GLY A 84 -4.70 -1.44 14.35
N VAL A 85 -4.91 -0.27 13.73
CA VAL A 85 -6.13 0.53 13.90
C VAL A 85 -7.36 -0.20 13.35
N LEU A 86 -7.26 -0.84 12.17
CA LEU A 86 -8.35 -1.62 11.59
C LEU A 86 -8.71 -2.84 12.47
N LEU A 87 -7.70 -3.59 12.94
CA LEU A 87 -7.90 -4.72 13.85
C LEU A 87 -8.49 -4.29 15.20
N TYR A 88 -8.10 -3.12 15.72
CA TYR A 88 -8.71 -2.55 16.93
C TYR A 88 -10.18 -2.19 16.71
N ARG A 89 -10.52 -1.61 15.55
CA ARG A 89 -11.91 -1.30 15.16
C ARG A 89 -12.76 -2.53 14.87
N ARG A 90 -12.15 -3.67 14.54
CA ARG A 90 -12.84 -4.95 14.33
C ARG A 90 -13.50 -5.51 15.60
N ARG A 91 -13.24 -4.93 16.78
CA ARG A 91 -13.90 -5.37 18.02
C ARG A 91 -15.43 -5.17 17.94
N PRO A 92 -16.23 -6.19 18.30
CA PRO A 92 -17.69 -6.17 18.12
C PRO A 92 -18.40 -5.06 18.90
N GLU A 93 -17.77 -4.52 19.95
CA GLU A 93 -18.28 -3.39 20.75
C GLU A 93 -18.28 -2.04 20.00
N ILE A 94 -17.51 -1.90 18.91
CA ILE A 94 -17.29 -0.62 18.19
C ILE A 94 -18.01 -0.57 16.83
N GLY A 95 -18.42 -1.73 16.28
CA GLY A 95 -19.31 -1.80 15.11
C GLY A 95 -18.67 -2.02 13.72
N GLY A 96 -17.57 -2.79 13.63
CA GLY A 96 -16.99 -3.27 12.36
C GLY A 96 -15.78 -2.49 11.83
N GLU A 97 -15.01 -3.08 10.89
CA GLU A 97 -13.71 -2.53 10.44
C GLU A 97 -13.83 -1.14 9.76
N LEU A 98 -14.90 -0.91 9.00
CA LEU A 98 -15.27 0.40 8.41
C LEU A 98 -16.69 0.87 8.78
N GLY A 99 -17.50 0.01 9.39
CA GLY A 99 -18.78 0.34 10.04
C GLY A 99 -18.61 1.01 11.41
N GLY A 100 -19.72 1.46 12.00
CA GLY A 100 -19.75 2.01 13.38
C GLY A 100 -20.13 3.49 13.47
N PRO A 101 -20.03 4.11 14.66
CA PRO A 101 -20.46 5.48 14.91
C PRO A 101 -19.69 6.49 14.03
N ARG A 102 -20.42 7.50 13.50
CA ARG A 102 -19.90 8.48 12.52
C ARG A 102 -18.58 9.15 12.96
N THR A 103 -18.42 9.39 14.27
CA THR A 103 -17.22 10.02 14.84
C THR A 103 -15.98 9.12 14.71
N ALA A 104 -16.08 7.83 15.03
CA ALA A 104 -14.96 6.89 14.95
C ALA A 104 -14.52 6.67 13.49
N LYS A 105 -15.49 6.62 12.57
CA LYS A 105 -15.22 6.57 11.13
C LYS A 105 -14.48 7.81 10.65
N LEU A 106 -14.93 9.01 11.02
CA LEU A 106 -14.29 10.25 10.60
C LEU A 106 -12.86 10.37 11.13
N LEU A 107 -12.65 10.10 12.43
CA LEU A 107 -11.32 10.19 13.05
C LEU A 107 -10.33 9.21 12.42
N THR A 108 -10.75 7.97 12.18
CA THR A 108 -9.87 6.94 11.61
C THR A 108 -9.59 7.20 10.13
N SER A 109 -10.56 7.68 9.35
CA SER A 109 -10.33 8.17 7.99
C SER A 109 -9.36 9.36 7.95
N CYS A 110 -9.50 10.34 8.84
CA CYS A 110 -8.57 11.47 8.94
C CYS A 110 -7.15 11.01 9.30
N LEU A 111 -7.00 10.06 10.23
CA LEU A 111 -5.71 9.49 10.60
C LEU A 111 -5.03 8.79 9.41
N PHE A 112 -5.76 7.99 8.63
CA PHE A 112 -5.22 7.29 7.46
C PHE A 112 -4.78 8.27 6.36
N VAL A 113 -5.58 9.32 6.11
CA VAL A 113 -5.19 10.38 5.17
C VAL A 113 -3.95 11.12 5.66
N LEU A 114 -3.86 11.43 6.96
CA LEU A 114 -2.69 12.08 7.53
C LEU A 114 -1.42 11.22 7.40
N LEU A 115 -1.49 9.94 7.73
CA LEU A 115 -0.36 9.01 7.59
C LEU A 115 0.07 8.87 6.13
N TRP A 116 -0.88 8.89 5.19
CA TRP A 116 -0.58 8.88 3.76
C TRP A 116 0.14 10.17 3.31
N LEU A 117 -0.30 11.34 3.77
CA LEU A 117 0.38 12.61 3.48
C LEU A 117 1.79 12.63 4.08
N LEU A 118 1.96 12.14 5.31
CA LEU A 118 3.27 12.04 5.95
C LEU A 118 4.20 11.10 5.18
N TYR A 119 3.69 9.96 4.68
CA TYR A 119 4.46 9.07 3.83
C TYR A 119 4.97 9.78 2.58
N ILE A 120 4.09 10.46 1.84
CA ILE A 120 4.48 11.21 0.64
C ILE A 120 5.51 12.28 0.98
N PHE A 121 5.29 13.02 2.08
CA PHE A 121 6.17 14.09 2.50
C PHE A 121 7.57 13.60 2.82
N PHE A 122 7.72 12.59 3.69
CA PHE A 122 9.03 12.06 4.06
C PHE A 122 9.73 11.35 2.90
N SER A 123 9.01 10.57 2.11
CA SER A 123 9.58 9.92 0.92
C SER A 123 10.03 10.95 -0.13
N SER A 124 9.30 12.06 -0.27
CA SER A 124 9.71 13.15 -1.17
C SER A 124 10.94 13.89 -0.63
N LEU A 125 11.02 14.16 0.67
CA LEU A 125 12.18 14.81 1.27
C LEU A 125 13.47 14.00 1.08
N GLU A 126 13.39 12.68 1.20
CA GLU A 126 14.52 11.80 0.93
C GLU A 126 14.85 11.74 -0.56
N ALA A 127 13.84 11.62 -1.43
CA ALA A 127 14.03 11.60 -2.89
C ALA A 127 14.62 12.91 -3.47
N TYR A 128 14.27 14.06 -2.89
CA TYR A 128 14.86 15.37 -3.23
C TYR A 128 16.14 15.67 -2.44
N CYS A 129 16.76 14.67 -1.80
CA CYS A 129 18.03 14.78 -1.08
C CYS A 129 18.04 15.80 0.08
N HIS A 130 16.87 16.15 0.63
CA HIS A 130 16.78 17.03 1.81
C HIS A 130 17.07 16.27 3.10
N ILE A 131 16.78 14.97 3.13
CA ILE A 131 17.10 14.04 4.22
C ILE A 131 17.88 12.87 3.63
N LYS A 132 18.91 12.39 4.32
CA LYS A 132 19.61 11.16 3.94
C LYS A 132 18.84 9.96 4.49
N GLY A 133 18.34 9.11 3.59
CA GLY A 133 17.93 7.75 3.92
C GLY A 133 19.12 6.90 4.37
N PHE A 134 18.84 5.75 4.99
CA PHE A 134 19.83 4.77 5.44
C PHE A 134 20.02 3.66 4.41
#